data_AF-A0A8S3PW18-F1
#
_entry.id   AF-A0A8S3PW18-F1
#
_cell.length_a   1.000
_cell.length_b   1.000
_cell.length_c   1.000
_cell.angle_alpha   90.00
_cell.angle_beta   90.00
_cell.angle_gamma   90.00
#
_symmetry.space_group_name_H-M   'P 1'
#
loop_
_entity.id
_entity.type
_entity.pdbx_description
1 polymer ?
#
loop_
_entity_poly.entity_id
_entity_poly.type
_entity_poly.pdbx_seq_one_letter_code
_entity_poly.pdbx_strand_id
1 'polypeptide(L)'
;MYLQDAPNSQTFDITLIITLLRNLTTITHPHGGFDTLPTASETTPGADLARIKYYRNYLAHLDDGKVESTVFNTAWDILSEAIGRLGGQHMKGECDLLRTKILDQTNREIMMDIKRSNDEIKELKESFASLKRSHDELQVDHAEMTKEVKRLKTLQDDTVPWNIRGKNLVILIC
;
A
#
# COMPACT_ATOMS: atom_id res chain seq x y z
N MET A 1 -39.67 9.04 -2.54
CA MET A 1 -39.22 7.66 -2.76
C MET A 1 -38.13 7.74 -3.82
N TYR A 2 -36.85 7.72 -3.43
CA TYR A 2 -35.76 7.73 -4.40
C TYR A 2 -35.79 6.39 -5.15
N LEU A 3 -35.93 6.43 -6.47
CA LEU A 3 -35.66 5.28 -7.34
C LEU A 3 -34.18 4.96 -7.14
N GLN A 4 -33.91 3.87 -6.45
CA GLN A 4 -32.56 3.35 -6.33
C GLN A 4 -32.22 2.79 -7.72
N ASP A 5 -31.30 3.45 -8.43
CA ASP A 5 -30.84 2.97 -9.73
C ASP A 5 -30.38 1.52 -9.58
N ALA A 6 -30.87 0.66 -10.47
CA ALA A 6 -30.48 -0.74 -10.47
C ALA A 6 -28.95 -0.82 -10.65
N PRO A 7 -28.27 -1.70 -9.90
CA PRO A 7 -26.83 -1.79 -9.98
C PRO A 7 -26.39 -2.17 -11.41
N ASN A 8 -25.51 -1.37 -11.98
CA ASN A 8 -24.98 -1.56 -13.32
C ASN A 8 -23.69 -2.39 -13.25
N SER A 9 -23.65 -3.56 -13.87
CA SER A 9 -22.46 -4.43 -13.86
C SER A 9 -21.23 -3.79 -14.50
N GLN A 10 -21.39 -2.78 -15.35
CA GLN A 10 -20.28 -2.04 -15.96
C GLN A 10 -19.53 -1.14 -14.96
N THR A 11 -20.12 -0.86 -13.79
CA THR A 11 -19.48 -0.05 -12.74
C THR A 11 -18.86 -0.90 -11.64
N PHE A 12 -18.97 -2.23 -11.71
CA PHE A 12 -18.41 -3.11 -10.70
C PHE A 12 -16.90 -3.19 -10.85
N ASP A 13 -16.19 -3.07 -9.74
CA ASP A 13 -14.76 -3.38 -9.73
C ASP A 13 -14.52 -4.89 -9.94
N ILE A 14 -13.30 -5.24 -10.37
CA ILE A 14 -12.91 -6.63 -10.69
C ILE A 14 -13.12 -7.57 -9.49
N THR A 15 -12.87 -7.11 -8.27
CA THR A 15 -13.06 -7.90 -7.04
C THR A 15 -14.52 -8.27 -6.85
N LEU A 16 -15.41 -7.30 -7.03
CA LEU A 16 -16.85 -7.50 -6.93
C LEU A 16 -17.33 -8.44 -8.03
N ILE A 17 -16.91 -8.23 -9.28
CA ILE A 17 -17.26 -9.11 -10.41
C ILE A 17 -16.89 -10.57 -10.09
N ILE A 18 -15.65 -10.84 -9.69
CA ILE A 18 -15.19 -12.19 -9.35
C ILE A 18 -15.98 -12.76 -8.17
N THR A 19 -16.29 -11.92 -7.17
CA THR A 19 -17.06 -12.34 -5.99
C THR A 19 -18.49 -12.72 -6.35
N LEU A 20 -19.14 -11.99 -7.24
CA LEU A 20 -20.49 -12.32 -7.69
C LEU A 20 -20.49 -13.58 -8.54
N LEU A 21 -19.54 -13.70 -9.48
CA LEU A 21 -19.44 -14.87 -10.35
C LEU A 21 -19.21 -16.15 -9.55
N ARG A 22 -18.33 -16.17 -8.55
CA ARG A 22 -18.07 -17.39 -7.76
C ARG A 22 -19.21 -17.79 -6.81
N ASN A 23 -20.05 -16.83 -6.38
CA ASN A 23 -21.04 -17.06 -5.32
C ASN A 23 -22.48 -17.17 -5.83
N LEU A 24 -22.80 -16.50 -6.93
CA LEU A 24 -24.18 -16.40 -7.45
C LEU A 24 -24.41 -17.21 -8.72
N THR A 25 -23.36 -17.83 -9.26
CA THR A 25 -23.47 -18.71 -10.44
C THR A 25 -23.18 -20.16 -10.06
N THR A 26 -23.50 -21.08 -10.97
CA THR A 26 -23.23 -22.52 -10.82
C THR A 26 -21.80 -22.92 -11.16
N ILE A 27 -20.86 -21.97 -11.19
CA ILE A 27 -19.46 -22.24 -11.52
C ILE A 27 -18.84 -23.11 -10.43
N THR A 28 -18.40 -24.30 -10.82
CA THR A 28 -17.67 -25.22 -9.94
C THR A 28 -16.31 -24.63 -9.60
N HIS A 29 -15.93 -24.70 -8.32
CA HIS A 29 -14.60 -24.30 -7.88
C HIS A 29 -13.50 -25.13 -8.56
N PRO A 30 -12.29 -24.59 -8.73
CA PRO A 30 -11.14 -25.40 -9.09
C PRO A 30 -10.76 -26.35 -7.94
N HIS A 31 -9.95 -27.36 -8.22
CA HIS A 31 -9.53 -28.39 -7.26
C HIS A 31 -8.91 -27.78 -5.97
N GLY A 32 -8.13 -26.71 -6.11
CA GLY A 32 -7.50 -26.00 -4.98
C GLY A 32 -8.34 -24.86 -4.37
N GLY A 33 -9.58 -24.66 -4.84
CA GLY A 33 -10.44 -23.53 -4.46
C GLY A 33 -10.03 -22.20 -5.11
N PHE A 34 -10.89 -21.18 -4.96
CA PHE A 34 -10.74 -19.87 -5.63
C PHE A 34 -9.62 -18.96 -5.10
N ASP A 35 -8.93 -19.38 -4.04
CA ASP A 35 -7.85 -18.62 -3.38
C ASP A 35 -6.46 -19.20 -3.71
N THR A 36 -6.40 -20.29 -4.49
CA THR A 36 -5.17 -20.94 -4.91
C THR A 36 -4.99 -20.80 -6.41
N LEU A 37 -3.76 -20.57 -6.89
CA LEU A 37 -3.47 -20.55 -8.33
C LEU A 37 -3.67 -21.96 -8.93
N PRO A 38 -4.60 -22.13 -9.90
CA PRO A 38 -4.83 -23.43 -10.53
C PRO A 38 -3.66 -23.86 -11.43
N THR A 39 -3.49 -25.17 -11.59
CA THR A 39 -2.48 -25.75 -12.49
C THR A 39 -2.79 -25.45 -13.96
N ALA A 40 -1.80 -25.37 -14.84
CA ALA A 40 -2.02 -25.00 -16.25
C ALA A 40 -2.99 -25.94 -17.01
N SER A 41 -3.11 -27.20 -16.61
CA SER A 41 -4.03 -28.18 -17.21
C SER A 41 -5.49 -27.98 -16.82
N GLU A 42 -5.77 -27.24 -15.74
CA GLU A 42 -7.12 -27.07 -15.22
C GLU A 42 -7.84 -25.91 -15.94
N THR A 43 -8.45 -26.16 -17.09
CA THR A 43 -9.02 -25.11 -17.96
C THR A 43 -10.53 -24.88 -17.76
N THR A 44 -11.05 -25.20 -16.57
CA THR A 44 -12.46 -24.98 -16.24
C THR A 44 -12.77 -23.49 -16.00
N PRO A 45 -14.04 -23.05 -16.16
CA PRO A 45 -14.40 -21.66 -15.88
C PRO A 45 -14.04 -21.19 -14.45
N GLY A 46 -14.20 -22.06 -13.45
CA GLY A 46 -13.81 -21.75 -12.08
C GLY A 46 -12.30 -21.56 -11.90
N ALA A 47 -11.50 -22.37 -12.60
CA ALA A 47 -10.05 -22.20 -12.62
C ALA A 47 -9.63 -20.90 -13.32
N ASP A 48 -10.28 -20.53 -14.42
CA ASP A 48 -9.99 -19.27 -15.10
C ASP A 48 -10.36 -18.05 -14.27
N LEU A 49 -11.46 -18.08 -13.52
CA LEU A 49 -11.78 -17.04 -12.55
C LEU A 49 -10.74 -16.94 -11.43
N ALA A 50 -10.27 -18.08 -10.91
CA ALA A 50 -9.23 -18.11 -9.89
C ALA A 50 -7.89 -17.57 -10.42
N ARG A 51 -7.52 -17.86 -11.68
CA ARG A 51 -6.33 -17.28 -12.34
C ARG A 51 -6.44 -15.76 -12.46
N ILE A 52 -7.58 -15.26 -12.95
CA ILE A 52 -7.80 -13.81 -13.11
C ILE A 52 -7.66 -13.10 -11.76
N LYS A 53 -8.29 -13.65 -10.72
CA LYS A 53 -8.17 -13.13 -9.36
C LYS A 53 -6.73 -13.12 -8.86
N TYR A 54 -6.02 -14.24 -9.02
CA TYR A 54 -4.65 -14.41 -8.57
C TYR A 54 -3.73 -13.37 -9.20
N TYR A 55 -3.70 -13.27 -10.53
CA TYR A 55 -2.80 -12.35 -11.21
C TYR A 55 -3.16 -10.88 -10.97
N ARG A 56 -4.46 -10.54 -10.88
CA ARG A 56 -4.87 -9.18 -10.48
C ARG A 56 -4.30 -8.83 -9.11
N ASN A 57 -4.47 -9.71 -8.12
CA ASN A 57 -3.96 -9.48 -6.77
C ASN A 57 -2.42 -9.44 -6.73
N TYR A 58 -1.75 -10.35 -7.44
CA TYR A 58 -0.30 -10.37 -7.55
C TYR A 58 0.24 -9.05 -8.11
N LEU A 59 -0.30 -8.58 -9.22
CA LEU A 59 0.13 -7.33 -9.86
C LEU A 59 -0.23 -6.09 -9.04
N ALA A 60 -1.35 -6.10 -8.32
CA ALA A 60 -1.79 -4.98 -7.47
C ALA A 60 -0.96 -4.83 -6.19
N HIS A 61 -0.27 -5.87 -5.74
CA HIS A 61 0.50 -5.90 -4.50
C HIS A 61 2.01 -6.02 -4.73
N LEU A 62 2.51 -5.64 -5.91
CA LEU A 62 3.95 -5.54 -6.15
C LEU A 62 4.53 -4.38 -5.33
N ASP A 63 5.45 -4.70 -4.42
CA ASP A 63 5.99 -3.76 -3.42
C ASP A 63 6.66 -2.51 -4.02
N ASP A 64 7.30 -2.64 -5.18
CA ASP A 64 7.95 -1.55 -5.89
C ASP A 64 7.25 -1.16 -7.20
N GLY A 65 6.09 -1.77 -7.47
CA GLY A 65 5.33 -1.58 -8.71
C GLY A 65 6.07 -2.04 -9.98
N LYS A 66 7.18 -2.79 -9.85
CA LYS A 66 7.95 -3.28 -10.99
C LYS A 66 7.65 -4.74 -11.22
N VAL A 67 7.54 -5.10 -12.49
CA VAL A 67 7.40 -6.47 -12.95
C VAL A 67 8.39 -6.69 -14.07
N GLU A 68 9.14 -7.79 -14.02
CA GLU A 68 10.00 -8.16 -15.14
C GLU A 68 9.16 -8.39 -16.39
N SER A 69 9.66 -7.97 -17.55
CA SER A 69 8.95 -8.11 -18.82
C SER A 69 8.58 -9.56 -19.13
N THR A 70 9.42 -10.52 -18.73
CA THR A 70 9.17 -11.96 -18.86
C THR A 70 7.94 -12.38 -18.05
N VAL A 71 7.90 -12.01 -16.76
CA VAL A 71 6.79 -12.30 -15.85
C VAL A 71 5.50 -11.64 -16.32
N PHE A 72 5.57 -10.38 -16.76
CA PHE A 72 4.43 -9.67 -17.32
C PHE A 72 3.87 -10.38 -18.55
N ASN A 73 4.73 -10.73 -19.51
CA ASN A 73 4.31 -11.40 -20.74
C ASN A 73 3.67 -12.76 -20.44
N THR A 74 4.26 -13.56 -19.55
CA THR A 74 3.67 -14.84 -19.14
C THR A 74 2.32 -14.66 -18.46
N ALA A 75 2.18 -13.70 -17.55
CA ALA A 75 0.91 -13.40 -16.90
C ALA A 75 -0.14 -12.93 -17.92
N TRP A 76 0.26 -12.09 -18.87
CA TRP A 76 -0.62 -11.60 -19.94
C TRP A 76 -1.16 -12.74 -20.81
N ASP A 77 -0.31 -13.66 -21.24
CA ASP A 77 -0.70 -14.78 -22.08
C ASP A 77 -1.68 -15.70 -21.33
N ILE A 78 -1.38 -16.02 -20.07
CA ILE A 78 -2.26 -16.84 -19.22
C ILE A 78 -3.63 -16.17 -19.02
N LEU A 79 -3.64 -14.85 -18.77
CA LEU A 79 -4.88 -14.08 -18.61
C LEU A 79 -5.68 -13.99 -19.90
N SER A 80 -5.03 -13.73 -21.03
CA SER A 80 -5.67 -13.61 -22.34
C SER A 80 -6.34 -14.94 -22.74
N GLU A 81 -5.67 -16.06 -22.48
CA GLU A 81 -6.22 -17.39 -22.69
C GLU A 81 -7.40 -17.70 -21.76
N ALA A 82 -7.30 -17.36 -20.47
CA ALA A 82 -8.40 -17.54 -19.51
C ALA A 82 -9.63 -16.69 -19.86
N ILE A 83 -9.42 -15.43 -20.23
CA ILE A 83 -10.46 -14.52 -20.70
C ILE A 83 -11.08 -15.04 -22.00
N GLY A 84 -10.27 -15.57 -22.92
CA GLY A 84 -10.73 -16.20 -24.15
C GLY A 84 -11.61 -17.43 -23.91
N ARG A 85 -11.28 -18.27 -22.93
CA ARG A 85 -12.11 -19.43 -22.54
C ARG A 85 -13.44 -19.02 -21.90
N LEU A 86 -13.45 -17.94 -21.11
CA LEU A 86 -14.66 -17.45 -20.44
C LEU A 86 -15.58 -16.65 -21.38
N GLY A 87 -15.01 -15.77 -22.20
CA GLY A 87 -15.72 -14.78 -23.01
C GLY A 87 -15.66 -15.02 -24.53
N GLY A 88 -15.01 -16.10 -24.97
CA GLY A 88 -14.85 -16.44 -26.38
C GLY A 88 -13.68 -15.73 -27.07
N GLN A 89 -13.44 -16.11 -28.34
CA GLN A 89 -12.30 -15.63 -29.13
C GLN A 89 -12.31 -14.11 -29.36
N HIS A 90 -13.49 -13.49 -29.42
CA HIS A 90 -13.59 -12.02 -29.50
C HIS A 90 -12.92 -11.36 -28.29
N MET A 91 -13.16 -11.85 -27.08
CA MET A 91 -12.58 -11.25 -25.88
C MET A 91 -11.07 -11.46 -25.81
N LYS A 92 -10.57 -12.60 -26.31
CA LYS A 92 -9.13 -12.80 -26.49
C LYS A 92 -8.54 -11.80 -27.49
N GLY A 93 -9.25 -11.54 -28.61
CA GLY A 93 -8.86 -10.52 -29.59
C GLY A 93 -8.76 -9.12 -28.98
N GLU A 94 -9.69 -8.75 -28.09
CA GLU A 94 -9.62 -7.50 -27.34
C GLU A 94 -8.39 -7.45 -26.41
N CYS A 95 -8.04 -8.55 -25.75
CA CYS A 95 -6.78 -8.62 -24.99
C CYS A 95 -5.56 -8.42 -25.91
N ASP A 96 -5.51 -9.08 -27.06
CA ASP A 96 -4.39 -8.95 -28.01
C ASP A 96 -4.28 -7.50 -28.55
N LEU A 97 -5.42 -6.83 -28.76
CA LEU A 97 -5.48 -5.41 -29.12
C LEU A 97 -4.97 -4.53 -27.97
N LEU A 98 -5.43 -4.74 -26.74
CA LEU A 98 -4.98 -3.98 -25.57
C LEU A 98 -3.47 -4.09 -25.33
N ARG A 99 -2.87 -5.23 -25.66
CA ARG A 99 -1.42 -5.44 -25.54
C ARG A 99 -0.61 -4.50 -26.43
N THR A 100 -1.14 -4.20 -27.61
CA THR A 100 -0.45 -3.42 -28.65
C THR A 100 -0.97 -1.99 -28.75
N LYS A 101 -2.10 -1.70 -28.10
CA LYS A 101 -2.72 -0.38 -28.09
C LYS A 101 -1.77 0.64 -27.50
N ILE A 102 -1.42 1.64 -28.31
CA ILE A 102 -0.68 2.80 -27.85
C ILE A 102 -1.55 3.54 -26.84
N LEU A 103 -1.02 3.77 -25.65
CA LEU A 103 -1.66 4.61 -24.64
C LEU A 103 -1.92 5.99 -25.24
N ASP A 104 -3.14 6.49 -25.14
CA ASP A 104 -3.42 7.87 -25.56
C ASP A 104 -2.66 8.89 -24.67
N GLN A 105 -2.69 10.15 -25.09
CA GLN A 105 -1.96 11.22 -24.41
C GLN A 105 -2.35 11.34 -22.94
N THR A 106 -3.65 11.27 -22.64
CA THR A 106 -4.17 11.38 -21.28
C THR A 106 -3.68 10.23 -20.39
N ASN A 107 -3.71 9.00 -20.89
CA ASN A 107 -3.22 7.83 -20.15
C ASN A 107 -1.71 7.92 -19.89
N ARG A 108 -0.94 8.46 -20.84
CA ARG A 108 0.50 8.71 -20.63
C ARG A 108 0.75 9.75 -19.55
N GLU A 109 0.01 10.86 -19.56
CA GLU A 109 0.12 11.92 -18.56
C GLU A 109 -0.21 11.38 -17.16
N ILE A 110 -1.31 10.64 -17.02
CA ILE A 110 -1.70 9.98 -15.77
C ILE A 110 -0.58 9.06 -15.27
N MET A 111 0.00 8.24 -16.14
CA MET A 111 1.11 7.36 -15.72
C MET A 111 2.36 8.14 -15.30
N MET A 112 2.68 9.26 -15.97
CA MET A 112 3.80 10.11 -15.57
C MET A 112 3.57 10.76 -14.21
N ASP A 113 2.34 11.22 -13.93
CA ASP A 113 2.00 11.80 -12.64
C ASP A 113 1.96 10.76 -11.51
N ILE A 114 1.47 9.54 -11.79
CA ILE A 114 1.57 8.41 -10.84
C ILE A 114 3.04 8.10 -10.55
N LYS A 115 3.88 8.04 -11.59
CA LYS A 115 5.32 7.78 -11.41
C LYS A 115 5.97 8.89 -10.58
N ARG A 116 5.71 10.16 -10.87
CA ARG A 116 6.22 11.30 -10.10
C ARG A 116 5.79 11.21 -8.64
N SER A 117 4.51 10.95 -8.38
CA SER A 117 3.97 10.81 -7.03
C SER A 117 4.62 9.66 -6.27
N ASN A 118 4.88 8.52 -6.93
CA ASN A 118 5.57 7.39 -6.33
C ASN A 118 7.03 7.70 -5.98
N ASP A 119 7.74 8.41 -6.88
CA ASP A 119 9.12 8.87 -6.65
C ASP A 119 9.15 9.84 -5.45
N GLU A 120 8.22 10.80 -5.36
CA GLU A 120 8.08 11.73 -4.21
C GLU A 120 7.76 11.01 -2.89
N ILE A 121 6.82 10.05 -2.91
CA ILE A 121 6.48 9.24 -1.74
C ILE A 121 7.71 8.48 -1.22
N LYS A 122 8.54 7.97 -2.13
CA LYS A 122 9.76 7.25 -1.77
C LYS A 122 10.76 8.17 -1.06
N GLU A 123 11.02 9.35 -1.63
CA GLU A 123 11.91 10.35 -1.02
C GLU A 123 11.43 10.81 0.36
N LEU A 124 10.11 11.01 0.50
CA LEU A 124 9.49 11.34 1.79
C LEU A 124 9.68 10.22 2.83
N LYS A 125 9.52 8.95 2.43
CA LYS A 125 9.75 7.81 3.32
C LYS A 125 11.20 7.75 3.81
N GLU A 126 12.17 7.97 2.92
CA GLU A 126 13.60 7.97 3.26
C GLU A 126 13.96 9.14 4.20
N SER A 127 13.40 10.33 3.94
CA SER A 127 13.57 11.51 4.78
C SER A 127 12.95 11.30 6.17
N PHE A 128 11.76 10.73 6.24
CA PHE A 128 11.08 10.40 7.50
C PHE A 128 11.87 9.37 8.32
N ALA A 129 12.43 8.34 7.68
CA ALA A 129 13.28 7.36 8.36
C ALA A 129 14.56 7.99 8.94
N SER A 130 15.11 9.00 8.29
CA SER A 130 16.28 9.75 8.78
C SER A 130 15.93 10.69 9.93
N LEU A 131 14.81 11.41 9.81
CA LEU A 131 14.30 12.28 10.87
C LEU A 131 13.95 11.49 12.14
N LYS A 132 13.35 10.31 11.98
CA LYS A 132 13.02 9.41 13.09
C LYS A 132 14.27 8.98 13.87
N ARG A 133 15.36 8.62 13.18
CA ARG A 133 16.63 8.28 13.84
C ARG A 133 17.19 9.44 14.66
N SER A 134 17.22 10.64 14.09
CA SER A 134 17.66 11.84 14.81
C SER A 134 16.76 12.17 16.01
N HIS A 135 15.44 11.96 15.89
CA HIS A 135 14.52 12.13 17.01
C HIS A 135 14.82 11.16 18.15
N ASP A 136 15.06 9.87 17.83
CA ASP A 136 15.39 8.85 18.82
C ASP A 136 16.71 9.18 19.54
N GLU A 137 17.72 9.67 18.83
CA GLU A 137 18.99 10.16 19.41
C GLU A 137 18.77 11.34 20.36
N LEU A 138 18.02 12.36 19.92
CA LEU A 138 17.71 13.53 20.76
C LEU A 138 16.89 13.17 22.01
N GLN A 139 16.04 12.14 21.94
CA GLN A 139 15.32 11.65 23.13
C GLN A 139 16.27 11.03 24.15
N VAL A 140 17.31 10.32 23.71
CA VAL A 140 18.34 9.75 24.58
C VAL A 140 19.12 10.88 25.25
N ASP A 141 19.61 11.84 24.47
CA ASP A 141 20.36 13.00 24.98
C ASP A 141 19.52 13.81 25.98
N HIS A 142 18.25 14.04 25.66
CA HIS A 142 17.33 14.74 26.57
C HIS A 142 17.13 13.97 27.89
N ALA A 143 17.02 12.64 27.84
CA ALA A 143 16.88 11.82 29.04
C ALA A 143 18.14 11.88 29.92
N GLU A 144 19.33 11.89 29.32
CA GLU A 144 20.59 12.03 30.03
C GLU A 144 20.74 13.42 30.64
N MET A 145 20.49 14.48 29.88
CA MET A 145 20.50 15.86 30.37
C MET A 145 19.50 16.07 31.51
N THR A 146 18.30 15.47 31.41
CA THR A 146 17.30 15.51 32.48
C THR A 146 17.81 14.87 33.79
N LYS A 147 18.60 13.80 33.71
CA LYS A 147 19.24 13.18 34.89
C LYS A 147 20.31 14.10 35.49
N GLU A 148 21.14 14.71 34.65
CA GLU A 148 22.22 15.58 35.13
C GLU A 148 21.69 16.87 35.77
N VAL A 149 20.68 17.50 35.17
CA VAL A 149 20.00 18.66 35.79
C VAL A 149 19.39 18.29 37.15
N LYS A 150 18.83 17.08 37.31
CA LYS A 150 18.33 16.60 38.61
C LYS A 150 19.47 16.45 39.63
N ARG A 151 20.61 15.89 39.24
CA ARG A 151 21.79 15.76 40.10
C ARG A 151 22.37 17.11 40.53
N LEU A 152 22.49 18.06 39.61
CA LEU A 152 22.97 19.41 39.94
C LEU A 152 22.01 20.12 40.90
N LYS A 153 20.70 19.96 40.73
CA LYS A 153 19.71 20.50 41.66
C LYS A 153 19.85 19.93 43.07
N THR A 154 20.05 18.61 43.21
CA THR A 154 20.25 18.00 44.53
C THR A 154 21.54 18.49 45.19
N LEU A 155 22.65 18.56 44.43
CA LEU A 155 23.92 19.07 44.97
C LEU A 155 23.82 20.53 45.41
N GLN A 156 23.13 21.38 44.64
CA GLN A 156 22.88 22.77 45.02
C GLN A 156 21.98 22.88 46.26
N ASP A 157 21.01 21.96 46.40
CA ASP A 157 20.15 21.86 47.59
C ASP A 157 20.89 21.32 48.82
N ASP A 158 22.02 20.63 48.67
CA ASP A 158 22.86 20.23 49.79
C ASP A 158 23.88 21.32 50.19
N THR A 159 24.31 22.13 49.23
CA THR A 159 25.42 23.10 49.43
C THR A 159 24.95 24.45 49.99
N VAL A 160 23.71 24.88 49.75
CA VAL A 160 23.21 26.18 50.26
C VAL A 160 22.77 26.05 51.73
N PRO A 161 23.36 26.79 52.68
CA PRO A 161 23.01 26.69 54.11
C PRO A 161 21.54 27.05 54.35
N TRP A 162 20.86 26.30 55.23
CA TRP A 162 19.42 26.47 55.56
C TRP A 162 19.04 27.91 55.96
N ASN A 163 20.00 28.69 56.47
CA ASN A 163 19.86 30.08 56.89
C ASN A 163 19.45 31.04 55.74
N ILE A 164 19.81 30.72 54.49
CA ILE A 164 19.72 31.68 53.36
C ILE A 164 18.52 31.38 52.44
N ARG A 165 17.94 30.19 52.48
CA ARG A 165 16.76 29.85 51.65
C ARG A 165 15.51 30.57 52.17
N GLY A 166 15.00 31.52 51.38
CA GLY A 166 13.71 32.18 51.63
C GLY A 166 13.76 33.53 52.34
N LYS A 167 14.96 34.07 52.68
CA LYS A 167 15.05 35.44 53.18
C LYS A 167 15.08 36.42 52.01
N ASN A 168 13.93 37.03 51.70
CA ASN A 168 13.89 38.31 50.98
C ASN A 168 14.82 39.26 51.74
N LEU A 169 15.98 39.54 51.15
CA LEU A 169 16.97 40.47 51.72
C LEU A 169 16.34 41.86 51.71
N VAL A 170 15.71 42.25 52.82
CA VAL A 170 15.39 43.65 53.08
C VAL A 170 16.73 44.32 53.39
N ILE A 171 17.37 44.84 52.35
CA ILE A 171 18.55 45.68 52.49
C ILE A 171 18.04 47.02 53.04
N LEU A 172 18.16 47.22 54.36
CA LEU A 172 18.03 48.53 54.99
C LEU A 172 19.27 49.35 54.59
N ILE A 173 19.04 50.33 53.72
CA ILE A 173 20.00 51.39 53.41
C ILE A 173 20.10 52.27 54.66
N CYS A 174 21.30 52.39 55.22
CA CYS A 174 21.71 53.49 56.09
C CYS A 174 22.81 54.28 55.39
#